data_AF-A0A645BLW6-F1
#
_entry.id   AF-A0A645BLW6-F1
#
_cell.length_a   1.000
_cell.length_b   1.000
_cell.length_c   1.000
_cell.angle_alpha   90.00
_cell.angle_beta   90.00
_cell.angle_gamma   90.00
#
_symmetry.space_group_name_H-M   'P 1'
#
loop_
_entity.id
_entity.type
_entity.pdbx_description
1 polymer ?
#
loop_
_entity_poly.entity_id
_entity_poly.type
_entity_poly.pdbx_seq_one_letter_code
_entity_poly.pdbx_strand_id
1 'polypeptide(L)'
;MPHLAGPMRVWLLLAAVACFFLSLFVGTIVFAVAYHHHWRVAPIPVAASASAWIPLGMVGQSTAAAQSIALRARPMLAVPAADAVQQAANLYGFVMLAIGVPLVIWATVVTVRGFRRRMPFSPGWWALTFPIGTLALGAWQLGHGSGLPAVTTLGVLATGVLCGTVALCLVASARGIATRGLAR
;
A
#
# COMPACT_ATOMS: atom_id res chain seq x y z
N MET A 1 2.11 15.75 -16.33
CA MET A 1 1.00 16.64 -16.71
C MET A 1 1.47 17.86 -17.53
N PRO A 2 2.22 17.71 -18.65
CA PRO A 2 2.60 18.88 -19.45
C PRO A 2 1.49 19.35 -20.43
N HIS A 3 0.44 18.55 -20.65
CA HIS A 3 -0.53 18.74 -21.74
C HIS A 3 -1.87 19.38 -21.34
N LEU A 4 -2.09 19.67 -20.05
CA LEU A 4 -3.33 20.30 -19.59
C LEU A 4 -3.13 21.81 -19.44
N ALA A 5 -4.08 22.60 -19.93
CA ALA A 5 -4.12 24.05 -19.74
C ALA A 5 -4.08 24.41 -18.24
N GLY A 6 -3.47 25.55 -17.90
CA GLY A 6 -3.24 26.03 -16.53
C GLY A 6 -4.41 25.83 -15.54
N PRO A 7 -5.62 26.32 -15.82
CA PRO A 7 -6.75 26.19 -14.88
C PRO A 7 -7.22 24.74 -14.69
N MET A 8 -7.17 23.90 -15.72
CA MET A 8 -7.56 22.50 -15.62
C MET A 8 -6.64 21.70 -14.70
N ARG A 9 -5.35 22.04 -14.67
CA ARG A 9 -4.38 21.41 -13.76
C ARG A 9 -4.70 21.67 -12.29
N VAL A 10 -5.15 22.88 -11.96
CA VAL A 10 -5.53 23.26 -10.59
C VAL A 10 -6.78 22.49 -10.16
N TRP A 11 -7.82 22.47 -11.00
CA TRP A 11 -9.06 21.73 -10.69
C TRP A 11 -8.82 20.24 -10.50
N LEU A 12 -8.00 19.62 -11.35
CA LEU A 12 -7.64 18.21 -11.21
C LEU A 12 -6.87 17.95 -9.90
N LEU A 13 -5.96 18.84 -9.51
CA LEU A 13 -5.23 18.72 -8.25
C LEU A 13 -6.17 18.84 -7.04
N LEU A 14 -7.09 19.82 -7.05
CA LEU A 14 -8.09 20.00 -6.00
C LEU A 14 -9.01 18.78 -5.89
N ALA A 15 -9.45 18.23 -7.02
CA ALA A 15 -10.23 17.00 -7.05
C ALA A 15 -9.43 15.81 -6.48
N ALA A 16 -8.15 15.67 -6.84
CA ALA A 16 -7.28 14.63 -6.29
C ALA A 16 -7.10 14.76 -4.77
N VAL A 17 -6.94 15.99 -4.26
CA VAL A 17 -6.86 16.26 -2.81
C VAL A 17 -8.17 15.91 -2.11
N ALA A 18 -9.32 16.28 -2.68
CA ALA A 18 -10.62 15.91 -2.12
C ALA A 18 -10.83 14.39 -2.08
N CYS A 19 -10.53 13.71 -3.19
CA CYS A 19 -10.59 12.24 -3.28
C CYS A 19 -9.63 11.57 -2.29
N PHE A 20 -8.44 12.14 -2.07
CA PHE A 20 -7.47 11.65 -1.09
C PHE A 20 -8.07 11.65 0.32
N PHE A 21 -8.58 12.79 0.78
CA PHE A 21 -9.15 12.90 2.13
C PHE A 21 -10.41 12.06 2.30
N LEU A 22 -11.29 12.04 1.29
CA LEU A 22 -12.50 11.20 1.31
C LEU A 22 -12.14 9.70 1.41
N SER A 23 -11.21 9.25 0.56
CA SER A 23 -10.77 7.85 0.55
C SER A 23 -10.05 7.47 1.85
N LEU A 24 -9.24 8.38 2.40
CA LEU A 24 -8.58 8.17 3.69
C LEU A 24 -9.62 8.03 4.80
N PHE A 25 -10.60 8.93 4.89
CA PHE A 25 -11.65 8.90 5.90
C PHE A 25 -12.46 7.59 5.85
N VAL A 26 -13.00 7.25 4.67
CA VAL A 26 -13.79 6.02 4.49
C VAL A 26 -12.93 4.78 4.73
N GLY A 27 -11.71 4.76 4.20
CA GLY A 27 -10.78 3.65 4.38
C GLY A 27 -10.41 3.42 5.84
N THR A 28 -10.21 4.49 6.63
CA THR A 28 -9.90 4.39 8.06
C THR A 28 -11.04 3.75 8.83
N ILE A 29 -12.29 4.11 8.53
CA ILE A 29 -13.47 3.49 9.16
C ILE A 29 -13.51 2.00 8.84
N VAL A 30 -13.42 1.62 7.56
CA VAL A 30 -13.50 0.22 7.12
C VAL A 30 -12.40 -0.62 7.77
N PHE A 31 -11.16 -0.13 7.79
CA PHE A 31 -10.05 -0.89 8.35
C PHE A 31 -10.01 -0.88 9.88
N ALA A 32 -10.47 0.18 10.54
CA ALA A 32 -10.65 0.16 11.99
C ALA A 32 -11.64 -0.93 12.40
N VAL A 33 -12.77 -1.05 11.70
CA VAL A 33 -13.76 -2.13 11.92
C VAL A 33 -13.16 -3.51 11.66
N ALA A 34 -12.42 -3.67 10.55
CA ALA A 34 -11.79 -4.95 10.21
C ALA A 34 -10.74 -5.38 11.25
N TYR A 35 -9.88 -4.45 11.70
CA TYR A 35 -8.89 -4.72 12.74
C TYR A 35 -9.56 -5.02 14.08
N HIS A 36 -10.57 -4.25 14.47
CA HIS A 36 -11.33 -4.50 15.70
C HIS A 36 -11.92 -5.92 15.68
N HIS A 37 -12.61 -6.29 14.61
CA HIS A 37 -13.21 -7.62 14.48
C HIS A 37 -12.14 -8.72 14.58
N HIS A 38 -11.03 -8.61 13.85
CA HIS A 38 -10.03 -9.68 13.81
C HIS A 38 -9.10 -9.77 15.03
N TRP A 39 -9.00 -8.70 15.81
CA TRP A 39 -8.22 -8.69 17.05
C TRP A 39 -9.06 -9.00 18.29
N ARG A 40 -10.38 -8.73 18.27
CA ARG A 40 -11.24 -8.85 19.47
C ARG A 40 -12.36 -9.87 19.34
N VAL A 41 -12.87 -10.12 18.13
CA VAL A 41 -14.05 -10.96 17.92
C VAL A 41 -13.69 -12.33 17.37
N ALA A 42 -13.04 -12.40 16.21
CA ALA A 42 -12.69 -13.67 15.58
C ALA A 42 -11.40 -13.58 14.75
N PRO A 43 -10.40 -14.46 14.95
CA PRO A 43 -9.16 -14.42 14.20
C PRO A 43 -9.39 -14.72 12.72
N ILE A 44 -8.54 -14.17 11.85
CA ILE A 44 -8.57 -14.46 10.41
C ILE A 44 -8.45 -15.98 10.20
N PRO A 45 -9.37 -16.62 9.45
CA PRO A 45 -9.29 -18.03 9.12
C PRO A 45 -8.00 -18.39 8.38
N VAL A 46 -7.48 -19.60 8.59
CA VAL A 46 -6.22 -20.05 7.96
C VAL A 46 -6.25 -19.90 6.43
N ALA A 47 -7.36 -20.27 5.79
CA ALA A 47 -7.54 -20.17 4.34
C ALA A 47 -7.53 -18.73 3.81
N ALA A 48 -7.79 -17.74 4.67
CA ALA A 48 -7.85 -16.32 4.32
C ALA A 48 -6.64 -15.53 4.86
N SER A 49 -5.57 -16.19 5.31
CA SER A 49 -4.45 -15.51 5.98
C SER A 49 -3.80 -14.39 5.15
N ALA A 50 -3.78 -14.52 3.81
CA ALA A 50 -3.30 -13.49 2.90
C ALA A 50 -4.08 -12.16 2.98
N SER A 51 -5.36 -12.20 3.37
CA SER A 51 -6.22 -11.01 3.49
C SER A 51 -5.78 -10.06 4.62
N ALA A 52 -4.95 -10.51 5.55
CA ALA A 52 -4.39 -9.68 6.63
C ALA A 52 -3.61 -8.46 6.11
N TRP A 53 -3.15 -8.52 4.85
CA TRP A 53 -2.42 -7.43 4.21
C TRP A 53 -3.31 -6.34 3.61
N ILE A 54 -4.59 -6.60 3.34
CA ILE A 54 -5.48 -5.67 2.62
C ILE A 54 -5.46 -4.25 3.21
N PRO A 55 -5.57 -4.05 4.54
CA PRO A 55 -5.56 -2.71 5.12
C PRO A 55 -4.24 -1.95 4.93
N LEU A 56 -3.10 -2.65 4.83
CA LEU A 56 -1.80 -2.03 4.58
C LEU A 56 -1.72 -1.34 3.22
N GLY A 57 -2.62 -1.70 2.29
CA GLY A 57 -2.78 -1.00 1.01
C GLY A 57 -3.04 0.50 1.18
N MET A 58 -3.81 0.91 2.19
CA MET A 58 -4.05 2.32 2.46
C MET A 58 -2.83 3.01 3.05
N VAL A 59 -2.04 2.35 3.89
CA VAL A 59 -0.80 2.92 4.44
C VAL A 59 0.17 3.31 3.30
N GLY A 60 0.42 2.37 2.39
CA GLY A 60 1.31 2.59 1.25
C GLY A 60 0.75 3.58 0.22
N GLN A 61 -0.50 3.38 -0.21
CA GLN A 61 -1.11 4.26 -1.22
C GLN A 61 -1.31 5.68 -0.74
N SER A 62 -1.73 5.88 0.51
CA SER A 62 -1.93 7.23 1.01
C SER A 62 -0.62 7.99 1.11
N THR A 63 0.47 7.32 1.53
CA THR A 63 1.82 7.89 1.51
C THR A 63 2.24 8.30 0.09
N ALA A 64 2.09 7.40 -0.88
CA ALA A 64 2.39 7.69 -2.28
C ALA A 64 1.52 8.83 -2.85
N ALA A 65 0.23 8.85 -2.52
CA ALA A 65 -0.68 9.90 -2.94
C ALA A 65 -0.28 11.27 -2.37
N ALA A 66 0.04 11.36 -1.07
CA ALA A 66 0.50 12.59 -0.44
C ALA A 66 1.78 13.14 -1.09
N GLN A 67 2.76 12.26 -1.33
CA GLN A 67 4.02 12.61 -2.01
C GLN A 67 3.77 13.07 -3.45
N SER A 68 2.90 12.38 -4.18
CA SER A 68 2.53 12.74 -5.55
C SER A 68 1.77 14.06 -5.61
N ILE A 69 0.84 14.32 -4.68
CA ILE A 69 0.11 15.59 -4.58
C ILE A 69 1.10 16.73 -4.33
N ALA A 70 2.00 16.61 -3.36
CA ALA A 70 3.00 17.63 -3.05
C ALA A 70 3.89 17.94 -4.27
N LEU A 71 4.41 16.90 -4.93
CA LEU A 71 5.23 17.04 -6.14
C LEU A 71 4.48 17.75 -7.27
N ARG A 72 3.18 17.46 -7.46
CA ARG A 72 2.36 18.07 -8.52
C ARG A 72 1.89 19.48 -8.18
N ALA A 73 1.76 19.82 -6.89
CA ALA A 73 1.44 21.15 -6.41
C ALA A 73 2.61 22.13 -6.55
N ARG A 74 3.85 21.65 -6.43
CA ARG A 74 5.08 22.47 -6.44
C ARG A 74 5.13 23.59 -7.52
N PRO A 75 4.88 23.33 -8.83
CA PRO A 75 4.95 24.38 -9.86
C PRO A 75 3.80 25.39 -9.81
N MET A 76 2.82 25.23 -8.92
CA MET A 76 1.64 26.09 -8.77
C MET A 76 1.73 26.98 -7.53
N LEU A 77 2.76 26.81 -6.70
CA LEU A 77 2.91 27.46 -5.41
C LEU A 77 4.18 28.32 -5.38
N ALA A 78 4.16 29.38 -4.59
CA ALA A 78 5.39 30.09 -4.22
C ALA A 78 6.34 29.15 -3.47
N VAL A 79 7.64 29.35 -3.61
CA VAL A 79 8.68 28.44 -3.06
C VAL A 79 8.45 28.08 -1.58
N PRO A 80 8.21 29.04 -0.65
CA PRO A 80 8.00 28.70 0.76
C PRO A 80 6.76 27.81 1.00
N ALA A 81 5.67 28.04 0.25
CA ALA A 81 4.47 27.23 0.36
C ALA A 81 4.68 25.83 -0.23
N ALA A 82 5.46 25.72 -1.32
CA ALA A 82 5.78 24.46 -1.94
C ALA A 82 6.62 23.56 -1.01
N ASP A 83 7.59 24.14 -0.31
CA ASP A 83 8.42 23.43 0.67
C ASP A 83 7.60 23.01 1.89
N ALA A 84 6.71 23.87 2.39
CA ALA A 84 5.80 23.53 3.49
C ALA A 84 4.88 22.35 3.13
N VAL A 85 4.32 22.33 1.92
CA VAL A 85 3.49 21.21 1.43
C VAL A 85 4.29 19.92 1.33
N GLN A 86 5.54 19.97 0.84
CA GLN A 86 6.41 18.80 0.80
C GLN A 86 6.76 18.29 2.20
N GLN A 87 7.04 19.18 3.16
CA GLN A 87 7.29 18.81 4.55
C GLN A 87 6.05 18.16 5.19
N ALA A 88 4.86 18.67 4.93
CA ALA A 88 3.61 18.08 5.40
C ALA A 88 3.40 16.66 4.84
N ALA A 89 3.67 16.46 3.54
CA ALA A 89 3.61 15.14 2.91
C ALA A 89 4.65 14.17 3.48
N ASN A 90 5.86 14.66 3.81
CA ASN A 90 6.91 13.86 4.44
C ASN A 90 6.51 13.44 5.87
N LEU A 91 6.04 14.37 6.68
CA LEU A 91 5.55 14.11 8.04
C LEU A 91 4.44 13.06 8.02
N TYR A 92 3.45 13.24 7.13
CA TYR A 92 2.38 12.27 6.94
C TYR A 92 2.91 10.88 6.57
N GLY A 93 3.86 10.80 5.63
CA GLY A 93 4.48 9.54 5.23
C GLY A 93 5.23 8.85 6.37
N PHE A 94 5.94 9.58 7.22
CA PHE A 94 6.60 9.00 8.40
C PHE A 94 5.60 8.52 9.45
N VAL A 95 4.50 9.24 9.67
CA VAL A 95 3.40 8.78 10.53
C VAL A 95 2.81 7.47 10.00
N MET A 96 2.52 7.41 8.69
CA MET A 96 2.01 6.20 8.05
C MET A 96 3.02 5.05 8.11
N LEU A 97 4.31 5.31 7.91
CA LEU A 97 5.36 4.30 8.06
C LEU A 97 5.39 3.74 9.50
N ALA A 98 5.35 4.61 10.51
CA ALA A 98 5.34 4.20 11.92
C ALA A 98 4.11 3.34 12.26
N ILE A 99 2.94 3.68 11.73
CA ILE A 99 1.71 2.85 11.85
C ILE A 99 1.88 1.53 11.08
N GLY A 100 2.48 1.57 9.90
CA GLY A 100 2.62 0.43 8.99
C GLY A 100 3.52 -0.67 9.54
N VAL A 101 4.62 -0.35 10.21
CA VAL A 101 5.59 -1.32 10.73
C VAL A 101 4.95 -2.43 11.59
N PRO A 102 4.23 -2.13 12.69
CA PRO A 102 3.60 -3.18 13.51
C PRO A 102 2.53 -3.96 12.73
N LEU A 103 1.82 -3.31 11.81
CA LEU A 103 0.79 -3.95 10.99
C LEU A 103 1.39 -4.91 9.95
N VAL A 104 2.54 -4.58 9.35
CA VAL A 104 3.31 -5.47 8.47
C VAL A 104 3.81 -6.68 9.25
N ILE A 105 4.33 -6.48 10.46
CA ILE A 105 4.76 -7.58 11.34
C ILE A 105 3.58 -8.52 11.61
N TRP A 106 2.43 -7.97 12.02
CA TRP A 106 1.23 -8.76 12.29
C TRP A 106 0.73 -9.53 11.05
N ALA A 107 0.63 -8.86 9.90
CA ALA A 107 0.19 -9.48 8.65
C ALA A 107 1.15 -10.59 8.20
N THR A 108 2.46 -10.40 8.40
CA THR A 108 3.49 -11.40 8.14
C THR A 108 3.32 -12.61 9.05
N VAL A 109 3.13 -12.42 10.36
CA VAL A 109 2.88 -13.51 11.33
C VAL A 109 1.64 -14.31 10.95
N VAL A 110 0.53 -13.63 10.61
CA VAL A 110 -0.72 -14.28 10.18
C VAL A 110 -0.49 -15.10 8.90
N THR A 111 0.26 -14.56 7.95
CA THR A 111 0.57 -15.21 6.66
C THR A 111 1.47 -16.44 6.85
N VAL A 112 2.55 -16.30 7.62
CA VAL A 112 3.47 -17.41 7.96
C VAL A 112 2.72 -18.51 8.71
N ARG A 113 1.84 -18.15 9.67
CA ARG A 113 0.94 -19.11 10.34
C ARG A 113 0.05 -19.84 9.32
N GLY A 114 -0.49 -19.12 8.33
CA GLY A 114 -1.25 -19.70 7.24
C GLY A 114 -0.47 -20.78 6.49
N PHE A 115 0.72 -20.45 6.00
CA PHE A 115 1.60 -21.40 5.31
C PHE A 115 2.01 -22.59 6.18
N ARG A 116 2.39 -22.36 7.44
CA ARG A 116 2.74 -23.43 8.39
C ARG A 116 1.58 -24.39 8.65
N ARG A 117 0.33 -23.90 8.59
CA ARG A 117 -0.89 -24.70 8.72
C ARG A 117 -1.43 -25.21 7.37
N ARG A 118 -0.58 -25.25 6.34
CA ARG A 118 -0.92 -25.74 5.00
C ARG A 118 -2.12 -25.02 4.39
N MET A 119 -2.17 -23.68 4.52
CA MET A 119 -3.17 -22.84 3.85
C MET A 119 -3.30 -23.28 2.38
N PRO A 120 -4.50 -23.69 1.92
CA PRO A 120 -4.68 -24.12 0.55
C PRO A 120 -4.47 -22.94 -0.39
N PHE A 121 -3.97 -23.23 -1.58
CA PHE A 121 -3.93 -22.22 -2.63
C PHE A 121 -5.35 -21.78 -2.98
N SER A 122 -5.55 -20.46 -3.06
CA SER A 122 -6.73 -19.84 -3.63
C SER A 122 -6.30 -18.58 -4.38
N PRO A 123 -7.12 -18.07 -5.32
CA PRO A 123 -6.86 -16.77 -5.94
C PRO A 123 -6.68 -15.64 -4.92
N GLY A 124 -7.18 -15.79 -3.69
CA GLY A 124 -7.01 -14.84 -2.59
C GLY A 124 -5.56 -14.61 -2.15
N TRP A 125 -4.60 -15.45 -2.53
CA TRP A 125 -3.17 -15.18 -2.29
C TRP A 125 -2.70 -13.91 -3.00
N TRP A 126 -3.33 -13.54 -4.12
CA TRP A 126 -3.04 -12.28 -4.83
C TRP A 126 -3.38 -11.02 -4.01
N ALA A 127 -4.13 -11.14 -2.92
CA ALA A 127 -4.40 -10.02 -2.01
C ALA A 127 -3.12 -9.45 -1.35
N LEU A 128 -2.00 -10.18 -1.40
CA LEU A 128 -0.69 -9.72 -0.92
C LEU A 128 -0.06 -8.66 -1.83
N THR A 129 -0.25 -8.75 -3.14
CA THR A 129 0.57 -8.01 -4.11
C THR A 129 0.27 -6.53 -4.10
N PHE A 130 -1.00 -6.14 -4.06
CA PHE A 130 -1.38 -4.74 -4.00
C PHE A 130 -0.77 -4.08 -2.75
N PRO A 131 -1.08 -4.48 -1.50
CA PRO A 131 -0.53 -3.85 -0.31
C PRO A 131 1.00 -3.75 -0.29
N ILE A 132 1.71 -4.85 -0.60
CA ILE A 132 3.18 -4.85 -0.65
C ILE A 132 3.68 -3.85 -1.69
N GLY A 133 3.09 -3.82 -2.89
CA GLY A 133 3.46 -2.86 -3.93
C GLY A 133 3.18 -1.41 -3.53
N THR A 134 2.10 -1.16 -2.81
CA THR A 134 1.76 0.18 -2.33
C THR A 134 2.75 0.64 -1.25
N LEU A 135 3.17 -0.26 -0.34
CA LEU A 135 4.18 0.01 0.68
C LEU A 135 5.53 0.30 0.03
N ALA A 136 5.90 -0.48 -0.98
CA ALA A 136 7.12 -0.28 -1.75
C ALA A 136 7.14 1.09 -2.44
N LEU A 137 6.05 1.44 -3.15
CA LEU A 137 5.90 2.72 -3.82
C LEU A 137 5.91 3.90 -2.83
N GLY A 138 5.13 3.79 -1.75
CA GLY A 138 5.02 4.81 -0.72
C GLY A 138 6.37 5.08 -0.05
N ALA A 139 7.10 4.04 0.34
CA ALA A 139 8.44 4.18 0.91
C ALA A 139 9.43 4.77 -0.09
N TRP A 140 9.42 4.32 -1.35
CA TRP A 140 10.31 4.86 -2.39
C TRP A 140 10.06 6.37 -2.61
N GLN A 141 8.80 6.79 -2.71
CA GLN A 141 8.44 8.20 -2.90
C GLN A 141 8.76 9.03 -1.65
N LEU A 142 8.48 8.52 -0.45
CA LEU A 142 8.83 9.19 0.81
C LEU A 142 10.35 9.38 0.94
N GLY A 143 11.15 8.38 0.56
CA GLY A 143 12.61 8.48 0.58
C GLY A 143 13.13 9.58 -0.36
N HIS A 144 12.55 9.72 -1.55
CA HIS A 144 12.89 10.82 -2.47
C HIS A 144 12.38 12.18 -1.95
N GLY A 145 11.16 12.25 -1.44
CA GLY A 145 10.56 13.49 -0.94
C GLY A 145 11.22 14.03 0.34
N SER A 146 11.74 13.14 1.18
CA SER A 146 12.47 13.48 2.41
C SER A 146 13.99 13.57 2.24
N GLY A 147 14.53 13.08 1.11
CA GLY A 147 15.96 13.01 0.87
C GLY A 147 16.69 11.96 1.73
N LEU A 148 15.98 10.99 2.35
CA LEU A 148 16.57 9.95 3.19
C LEU A 148 16.81 8.66 2.40
N PRO A 149 18.06 8.30 2.07
CA PRO A 149 18.36 7.12 1.25
C PRO A 149 17.89 5.82 1.88
N ALA A 150 17.93 5.70 3.22
CA ALA A 150 17.49 4.50 3.93
C ALA A 150 16.01 4.16 3.66
N VAL A 151 15.14 5.18 3.54
CA VAL A 151 13.71 5.00 3.24
C VAL A 151 13.52 4.60 1.78
N THR A 152 14.33 5.15 0.87
CA THR A 152 14.36 4.71 -0.53
C THR A 152 14.77 3.25 -0.64
N THR A 153 15.82 2.82 0.08
CA THR A 153 16.26 1.43 0.13
C THR A 153 15.17 0.50 0.66
N LEU A 154 14.43 0.92 1.69
CA LEU A 154 13.27 0.17 2.18
C LEU A 154 12.23 -0.07 1.05
N GLY A 155 11.92 0.95 0.25
CA GLY A 155 11.02 0.82 -0.91
C GLY A 155 11.55 -0.15 -1.98
N VAL A 156 12.85 -0.14 -2.24
CA VAL A 156 13.50 -1.09 -3.17
C VAL A 156 13.42 -2.52 -2.64
N LEU A 157 13.73 -2.74 -1.36
CA LEU A 157 13.63 -4.07 -0.74
C LEU A 157 12.19 -4.59 -0.76
N ALA A 158 11.21 -3.74 -0.45
CA ALA A 158 9.79 -4.10 -0.55
C ALA A 158 9.37 -4.43 -1.99
N THR A 159 9.95 -3.77 -3.00
CA THR A 159 9.78 -4.17 -4.41
C THR A 159 10.33 -5.56 -4.69
N GLY A 160 11.48 -5.92 -4.12
CA GLY A 160 12.01 -7.29 -4.20
C GLY A 160 11.06 -8.33 -3.59
N VAL A 161 10.46 -8.01 -2.43
CA VAL A 161 9.43 -8.85 -1.78
C VAL A 161 8.19 -8.97 -2.66
N LEU A 162 7.76 -7.89 -3.31
CA LEU A 162 6.65 -7.91 -4.27
C LEU A 162 6.95 -8.87 -5.43
N CYS A 163 8.13 -8.77 -6.05
CA CYS A 163 8.52 -9.66 -7.15
C CYS A 163 8.49 -11.14 -6.72
N GLY A 164 9.02 -11.46 -5.54
CA GLY A 164 8.96 -12.81 -4.98
C GLY A 164 7.52 -13.28 -4.73
N THR A 165 6.66 -12.39 -4.22
CA THR A 165 5.24 -12.68 -3.97
C THR A 165 4.47 -12.92 -5.27
N VAL A 166 4.72 -12.11 -6.30
CA VAL A 166 4.12 -12.29 -7.63
C VAL A 166 4.57 -13.62 -8.26
N ALA A 167 5.87 -13.94 -8.19
CA ALA A 167 6.40 -15.21 -8.68
C ALA A 167 5.75 -16.41 -7.97
N LEU A 168 5.63 -16.35 -6.63
CA LEU A 168 4.93 -17.36 -5.84
C LEU A 168 3.47 -17.54 -6.30
N CYS A 169 2.74 -16.44 -6.46
CA CYS A 169 1.33 -16.48 -6.87
C CYS A 169 1.17 -17.01 -8.30
N LEU A 170 2.05 -16.64 -9.23
CA LEU A 170 2.05 -17.16 -10.60
C LEU A 170 2.29 -18.68 -10.63
N VAL A 171 3.34 -19.15 -9.93
CA VAL A 171 3.65 -20.59 -9.86
C VAL A 171 2.50 -21.38 -9.23
N ALA A 172 1.93 -20.89 -8.13
CA ALA A 172 0.81 -21.54 -7.46
C ALA A 172 -0.45 -21.55 -8.33
N SER A 173 -0.73 -20.45 -9.05
CA SER A 173 -1.85 -20.35 -10.00
C SER A 173 -1.68 -21.34 -11.16
N ALA A 174 -0.50 -21.38 -11.78
CA ALA A 174 -0.20 -22.29 -12.89
C ALA A 174 -0.34 -23.76 -12.47
N ARG A 175 0.19 -24.13 -11.29
CA ARG A 175 0.02 -25.48 -10.72
C ARG A 175 -1.45 -25.81 -10.45
N GLY A 176 -2.21 -24.85 -9.90
CA GLY A 176 -3.64 -25.02 -9.64
C GLY A 176 -4.48 -25.20 -10.90
N ILE A 177 -4.11 -24.54 -12.01
CA ILE A 177 -4.76 -24.72 -13.31
C ILE A 177 -4.38 -26.08 -13.91
N ALA A 178 -3.09 -26.45 -13.89
CA ALA A 178 -2.62 -27.72 -14.46
C ALA A 178 -3.25 -28.94 -13.76
N THR A 179 -3.33 -28.95 -12.43
CA THR A 179 -3.95 -30.06 -11.69
C THR A 179 -5.46 -30.18 -11.92
N ARG A 180 -6.16 -29.06 -12.11
CA ARG A 180 -7.59 -29.05 -12.48
C ARG A 180 -7.84 -29.43 -13.93
N GLY A 181 -6.90 -29.13 -14.83
CA GLY A 181 -6.95 -29.54 -16.24
C GLY A 181 -6.74 -31.03 -16.44
N LEU A 182 -5.96 -31.69 -15.59
CA LEU A 182 -5.76 -33.15 -15.60
C LEU A 182 -6.91 -33.95 -14.96
N ALA A 183 -7.81 -33.28 -14.23
CA ALA A 183 -8.96 -33.90 -13.57
C ALA A 183 -10.26 -33.79 -14.40
N ARG A 184 -10.17 -33.33 -15.64
CA ARG A 184 -11.24 -33.28 -16.64
C ARG A 184 -10.90 -34.20 -17.79
#